data_AF-A0A524HG38-F1
#
_entry.id   AF-A0A524HG38-F1
#
_cell.length_a   1.000
_cell.length_b   1.000
_cell.length_c   1.000
_cell.angle_alpha   90.00
_cell.angle_beta   90.00
_cell.angle_gamma   90.00
#
_symmetry.space_group_name_H-M   'P 1'
#
loop_
_entity.id
_entity.type
_entity.pdbx_description
1 polymer ?
#
loop_
_entity_poly.entity_id
_entity_poly.type
_entity_poly.pdbx_seq_one_letter_code
_entity_poly.pdbx_strand_id
1 'polypeptide(L)' 'MPQTQQNKDRPFELGLYSFIDKGKNGITGAEQDPGIVMENFLETVELADQTGLDVIAIGEHHREEYLSSAPAVILAAAA' A
#
# COMPACT_ATOMS: atom_id res chain seq x y z
N MET A 1 -12.18 4.95 -12.85
CA MET A 1 -11.08 4.35 -13.63
C MET A 1 -11.09 4.81 -15.08
N PRO A 2 -10.29 5.84 -15.45
CA PRO A 2 -9.91 6.10 -16.85
C PRO A 2 -8.40 6.36 -17.08
N GLN A 3 -7.54 6.27 -16.06
CA GLN A 3 -6.13 6.70 -16.15
C GLN A 3 -5.15 5.64 -16.67
N THR A 4 -5.45 4.34 -16.53
CA THR A 4 -4.53 3.24 -16.93
C THR A 4 -4.15 3.23 -18.42
N GLN A 5 -4.92 3.90 -19.29
CA GLN A 5 -4.61 4.00 -20.71
C GLN A 5 -3.51 5.04 -21.03
N GLN A 6 -3.21 5.99 -20.13
CA GLN A 6 -2.28 7.10 -20.40
C GLN A 6 -0.78 6.71 -20.31
N ASN A 7 -0.43 5.55 -19.74
CA ASN A 7 0.98 5.18 -19.46
C ASN A 7 1.65 4.25 -20.49
N LYS A 8 0.97 3.85 -21.57
CA LYS A 8 1.51 2.86 -22.53
C LYS A 8 2.79 3.27 -23.25
N ASP A 9 3.11 4.56 -23.30
CA ASP A 9 4.30 5.08 -23.98
C ASP A 9 5.50 5.26 -23.02
N ARG A 10 5.35 4.94 -21.73
CA ARG A 10 6.45 5.01 -20.76
C ARG A 10 7.35 3.77 -20.91
N PRO A 11 8.68 3.94 -21.07
CA PRO A 11 9.60 2.80 -21.24
C PRO A 11 9.89 2.03 -19.93
N PHE A 12 9.33 2.47 -18.80
CA PHE A 12 9.48 1.85 -17.48
C PHE A 12 8.25 2.13 -16.61
N GLU A 13 8.05 1.26 -15.61
CA GLU A 13 6.99 1.38 -14.60
C GLU A 13 7.59 1.87 -13.28
N LEU A 14 6.85 2.73 -12.57
CA LEU A 14 7.18 3.20 -11.22
C LEU A 14 6.07 2.81 -10.25
N GLY A 15 6.45 2.32 -9.08
CA GLY A 15 5.48 1.85 -8.10
C GLY A 15 5.98 1.94 -6.65
N LEU A 16 5.09 1.58 -5.73
CA LEU A 16 5.38 1.47 -4.30
C LEU A 16 5.37 0.02 -3.85
N TYR A 17 6.19 -0.26 -2.85
CA TYR A 17 6.29 -1.56 -2.21
C TYR A 17 6.20 -1.39 -0.69
N SER A 18 5.43 -2.25 -0.01
CA SER A 18 5.29 -2.21 1.44
C SER A 18 5.11 -3.59 2.06
N PHE A 19 5.51 -3.70 3.33
CA PHE A 19 5.18 -4.83 4.22
C PHE A 19 4.03 -4.51 5.19
N ILE A 20 3.48 -3.29 5.14
CA ILE A 20 2.43 -2.83 6.06
C ILE A 20 2.84 -3.11 7.51
N ASP A 21 3.99 -2.56 7.89
CA ASP A 21 4.49 -2.60 9.27
C ASP A 21 3.50 -1.85 10.17
N LYS A 22 3.19 -2.42 11.34
CA LYS A 22 2.40 -1.75 12.38
C LYS A 22 3.04 -0.41 12.78
N GLY A 23 4.37 -0.37 12.78
CA GLY A 23 5.16 0.81 13.03
C GLY A 23 4.91 1.44 14.40
N LYS A 24 5.54 2.59 14.59
CA LYS A 24 5.26 3.50 15.69
C LYS A 24 4.96 4.87 15.09
N ASN A 25 4.08 5.62 15.74
CA ASN A 25 3.85 7.01 15.37
C ASN A 25 5.19 7.77 15.45
N GLY A 26 5.61 8.37 14.34
CA GLY A 26 6.92 9.04 14.24
C GLY A 26 7.07 10.29 15.12
N ILE A 27 5.98 10.83 15.67
CA ILE A 27 5.97 12.00 16.56
C ILE A 27 5.92 11.56 18.02
N THR A 28 5.02 10.63 18.37
CA THR A 28 4.77 10.24 19.77
C THR A 28 5.55 9.00 20.19
N GLY A 29 6.03 8.20 19.25
CA GLY A 29 6.67 6.90 19.49
C GLY A 29 5.72 5.80 19.96
N ALA A 30 4.41 6.08 20.04
CA ALA A 30 3.40 5.11 20.45
C ALA A 30 3.16 4.07 19.35
N GLU A 31 2.78 2.85 19.73
CA GLU A 31 2.24 1.86 18.80
C GLU A 31 1.00 2.42 18.10
N GLN A 32 0.85 2.11 16.82
CA GLN A 32 -0.32 2.52 16.05
C GLN A 32 -1.39 1.44 16.11
N ASP A 33 -2.64 1.88 16.12
CA ASP A 33 -3.77 0.97 15.96
C ASP A 33 -3.70 0.29 14.58
N PRO A 34 -3.76 -1.06 14.51
CA PRO A 34 -3.67 -1.78 13.24
C PRO A 34 -4.74 -1.40 12.22
N GLY A 35 -5.94 -1.03 12.67
CA GLY A 35 -7.01 -0.56 11.79
C GLY A 35 -6.64 0.75 11.12
N ILE A 36 -6.11 1.71 11.88
CA ILE A 36 -5.60 2.99 11.35
C ILE A 36 -4.43 2.78 10.38
N VAL A 37 -3.51 1.85 10.67
CA VAL A 37 -2.40 1.54 9.75
C VAL A 37 -2.95 1.00 8.42
N MET A 38 -3.94 0.11 8.46
CA MET A 38 -4.55 -0.43 7.25
C MET A 38 -5.35 0.64 6.47
N GLU A 39 -6.11 1.48 7.16
CA GLU A 39 -6.83 2.61 6.56
C GLU A 39 -5.87 3.56 5.82
N ASN A 40 -4.80 4.00 6.50
CA ASN A 40 -3.77 4.83 5.88
C ASN A 40 -3.08 4.16 4.69
N PHE A 41 -2.89 2.84 4.75
CA PHE A 41 -2.32 2.09 3.62
C PHE A 41 -3.28 2.11 2.41
N LEU A 42 -4.57 1.89 2.61
CA LEU A 42 -5.56 1.95 1.53
C LEU A 42 -5.69 3.37 0.95
N GLU A 43 -5.63 4.42 1.79
CA GLU A 43 -5.54 5.81 1.32
C GLU A 43 -4.28 6.04 0.46
N THR A 44 -3.15 5.44 0.83
CA THR A 44 -1.91 5.50 0.04
C THR A 44 -2.07 4.82 -1.32
N VAL A 45 -2.79 3.69 -1.37
CA VAL A 45 -3.09 3.00 -2.64
C VAL A 45 -4.00 3.86 -3.53
N GLU A 46 -5.04 4.48 -2.96
CA GLU A 46 -5.90 5.38 -3.70
C GLU A 46 -5.12 6.59 -4.25
N LEU A 47 -4.24 7.17 -3.44
CA LEU A 47 -3.37 8.26 -3.87
C LEU A 47 -2.40 7.83 -4.98
N ALA A 48 -1.86 6.61 -4.92
CA ALA A 48 -1.00 6.06 -5.96
C ALA A 48 -1.72 5.96 -7.32
N ASP A 49 -2.98 5.51 -7.33
CA ASP A 49 -3.82 5.50 -8.55
C ASP A 49 -4.08 6.92 -9.05
N GLN A 50 -4.47 7.83 -8.17
CA GLN A 50 -4.75 9.24 -8.51
C GLN A 50 -3.52 9.96 -9.08
N THR A 51 -2.32 9.60 -8.63
CA THR A 51 -1.06 10.22 -9.05
C THR A 51 -0.40 9.52 -10.25
N GLY A 52 -0.97 8.41 -10.72
CA GLY A 52 -0.54 7.70 -11.92
C GLY A 52 0.73 6.86 -11.74
N LEU A 53 0.92 6.30 -10.54
CA LEU A 53 1.87 5.20 -10.34
C LEU A 53 1.34 3.93 -11.00
N ASP A 54 2.27 3.11 -11.49
CA ASP A 54 1.96 1.94 -12.30
C ASP A 54 1.67 0.71 -11.44
N VAL A 55 2.30 0.61 -10.25
CA VAL A 55 2.26 -0.62 -9.42
C VAL A 55 2.17 -0.30 -7.93
N ILE A 56 1.31 -1.05 -7.24
CA ILE A 56 1.37 -1.27 -5.79
C ILE A 56 1.73 -2.73 -5.54
N ALA A 57 2.77 -2.97 -4.75
CA ALA A 57 3.21 -4.31 -4.37
C ALA A 57 3.21 -4.48 -2.85
N ILE A 58 2.72 -5.63 -2.39
CA ILE A 58 2.64 -5.98 -0.98
C ILE A 58 3.44 -7.25 -0.75
N GLY A 59 4.43 -7.18 0.14
CA GLY A 59 5.20 -8.36 0.54
C GLY A 59 4.48 -9.15 1.63
N GLU A 60 4.42 -10.47 1.49
CA GLU A 60 3.83 -11.37 2.49
C GLU A 60 4.77 -11.55 3.68
N HIS A 61 4.27 -11.36 4.91
CA HIS A 61 5.04 -11.59 6.14
C HIS A 61 4.20 -12.27 7.23
N HIS A 62 4.82 -13.19 7.97
CA HIS A 62 4.20 -13.95 9.08
C HIS A 62 4.89 -13.63 10.41
N ARG A 63 4.92 -12.35 10.76
CA ARG A 63 5.44 -11.89 12.06
C ARG A 63 4.51 -10.85 12.66
N GLU A 64 4.51 -10.74 13.98
CA GLU A 64 3.60 -9.85 14.70
C GLU A 64 3.78 -8.37 14.37
N GLU A 65 4.94 -7.97 13.84
CA GLU A 65 5.21 -6.57 13.49
C GLU A 65 4.55 -6.14 12.15
N TYR A 66 4.08 -7.09 11.32
CA TYR A 66 3.51 -6.81 10.00
C TYR A 66 2.04 -7.19 9.92
N LEU A 67 1.27 -6.44 9.12
CA LEU A 67 -0.16 -6.70 8.86
C LEU A 67 -0.41 -7.45 7.54
N SER A 68 0.64 -7.76 6.77
CA SER A 68 0.56 -8.28 5.40
C SER A 68 0.63 -9.82 5.30
N SER A 69 0.00 -10.56 6.21
CA SER A 69 0.04 -12.04 6.18
C SER A 69 -0.79 -12.67 5.05
N ALA A 70 -1.70 -11.91 4.44
CA ALA A 70 -2.52 -12.34 3.30
C ALA A 70 -2.63 -11.23 2.24
N PRO A 71 -1.57 -10.98 1.43
CA PRO A 71 -1.54 -9.89 0.46
C PRO A 71 -2.71 -9.90 -0.53
N ALA A 72 -3.14 -11.09 -0.97
CA ALA A 72 -4.27 -11.23 -1.89
C ALA A 72 -5.59 -10.64 -1.34
N VAL A 73 -5.83 -10.76 -0.03
CA VAL A 73 -7.02 -10.20 0.62
C VAL A 73 -6.94 -8.67 0.67
N ILE A 74 -5.76 -8.14 0.98
CA ILE A 74 -5.53 -6.69 1.04
C ILE A 74 -5.65 -6.07 -0.35
N LEU A 75 -5.06 -6.70 -1.37
CA LEU A 75 -5.21 -6.28 -2.77
C LEU A 75 -6.67 -6.33 -3.22
N ALA A 76 -7.46 -7.31 -2.77
CA ALA A 76 -8.89 -7.37 -3.07
C ALA A 76 -9.69 -6.21 -2.44
N ALA A 77 -9.26 -5.70 -1.28
CA ALA A 77 -9.85 -4.50 -0.67
C ALA A 77 -9.46 -3.20 -1.40
N ALA A 78 -8.34 -3.21 -2.12
CA ALA A 78 -7.84 -2.08 -2.89
C ALA A 78 -8.34 -2.02 -4.34
N ALA A 79 -9.05 -3.05 -4.82
CA ALA A 79 -9.46 -3.24 -6.22
C ALA A 79 -10.79 -2.56 -6.57
#